data_AF-A0A022RWI9-F1
#
_entry.id   AF-A0A022RWI9-F1
#
_cell.length_a   1.000
_cell.length_b   1.000
_cell.length_c   1.000
_cell.angle_alpha   90.00
_cell.angle_beta   90.00
_cell.angle_gamma   90.00
#
_symmetry.space_group_name_H-M   'P 1'
#
loop_
_entity.id
_entity.type
_entity.pdbx_description
1 polymer ?
#
loop_
_entity_poly.entity_id
_entity_poly.type
_entity_poly.pdbx_seq_one_letter_code
_entity_poly.pdbx_strand_id
1 'polypeptide(L)'
;MSVQTLEKSDDVIGVGAGNAKPSSSRRLDTNVENGGELILPRAETKTKDVQREVLESLFSVPDRFEEKEVTPIRPVRRSPHGQIVTKPPDDIIIEDFTFITRQLVNHRNDDENQMSYDDMRKALTEYWASMKESFKAALDAYIKKDYENAYRLKEEGNYYMMKARETDEKSAQKLINNRDEDEEFSIKMHHLEPKEALYILKFQLTSLSGLPTIRYLKFAVGTNTGDQKDKRRKRLITKLLEKEGIPWTEEGNGLIISVRADEIDPSKLSFAKK
;
A
#
# COMPACT_ATOMS: atom_id res chain seq x y z
N MET A 1 14.63 -9.70 56.27
CA MET A 1 14.29 -9.01 55.00
C MET A 1 13.71 -7.66 55.38
N SER A 2 14.53 -6.63 55.31
CA SER A 2 14.29 -5.32 55.93
C SER A 2 13.40 -4.42 55.07
N VAL A 3 12.49 -3.73 55.74
CA VAL A 3 11.60 -2.69 55.21
C VAL A 3 12.38 -1.38 55.13
N GLN A 4 12.38 -0.72 53.97
CA GLN A 4 12.86 0.66 53.82
C GLN A 4 11.68 1.60 53.56
N THR A 5 11.71 2.73 54.27
CA THR A 5 10.72 3.81 54.31
C THR A 5 11.41 5.11 53.90
N LEU A 6 10.60 6.07 53.42
CA LEU A 6 10.86 7.50 53.17
C LEU A 6 11.83 7.80 52.00
N GLU A 7 11.54 8.74 51.12
CA GLU A 7 11.49 10.18 51.45
C GLU A 7 10.64 10.98 50.44
N LYS A 8 10.02 12.04 50.96
CA LYS A 8 9.13 12.97 50.29
C LYS A 8 9.82 14.34 50.34
N SER A 9 9.95 15.02 49.21
CA SER A 9 10.45 16.40 49.16
C SER A 9 9.47 17.26 48.36
N ASP A 10 8.64 17.98 49.10
CA ASP A 10 8.06 19.26 48.68
C ASP A 10 9.09 20.34 48.99
N ASP A 11 9.33 21.27 48.06
CA ASP A 11 9.67 22.64 48.44
C ASP A 11 9.12 23.66 47.44
N VAL A 12 8.63 24.76 48.00
CA VAL A 12 7.78 25.81 47.44
C VAL A 12 8.59 27.11 47.26
N ILE A 13 7.99 28.09 46.56
CA ILE A 13 8.21 29.57 46.59
C ILE A 13 9.13 30.10 45.46
N GLY A 14 8.78 31.14 44.67
CA GLY A 14 7.68 32.12 44.74
C GLY A 14 7.49 32.86 43.39
N VAL A 15 6.27 33.34 43.11
CA VAL A 15 5.74 34.71 43.32
C VAL A 15 6.14 35.76 42.27
N GLY A 16 5.12 36.26 41.57
CA GLY A 16 5.08 37.48 40.75
C GLY A 16 3.80 37.49 39.89
N ALA A 17 2.62 37.86 40.41
CA ALA A 17 2.08 39.20 40.71
C ALA A 17 1.59 40.02 39.49
N GLY A 18 0.27 40.30 39.48
CA GLY A 18 -0.42 41.34 38.69
C GLY A 18 -1.01 40.86 37.36
N ASN A 19 -2.29 41.02 37.00
CA ASN A 19 -3.33 41.91 37.50
C ASN A 19 -4.73 41.31 37.24
N ALA A 20 -5.58 41.38 38.26
CA ALA A 20 -7.02 41.28 38.14
C ALA A 20 -7.61 42.69 37.91
N LYS A 21 -8.69 42.82 37.15
CA LYS A 21 -10.01 43.05 37.77
C LYS A 21 -11.18 43.04 36.76
N PRO A 22 -12.39 42.72 37.26
CA PRO A 22 -13.61 42.45 36.49
C PRO A 22 -14.60 43.63 36.53
N SER A 23 -15.57 43.64 35.62
CA SER A 23 -16.89 44.30 35.76
C SER A 23 -17.71 43.89 34.52
N SER A 24 -19.04 43.78 34.49
CA SER A 24 -20.07 44.22 35.41
C SER A 24 -21.34 43.42 35.14
N SER A 25 -22.02 43.06 36.21
CA SER A 25 -23.43 42.65 36.23
C SER A 25 -24.32 43.80 35.77
N ARG A 26 -25.30 43.52 34.90
CA ARG A 26 -26.55 44.28 34.85
C ARG A 26 -27.72 43.31 34.95
N ARG A 27 -28.32 43.30 36.14
CA ARG A 27 -29.71 42.91 36.36
C ARG A 27 -30.62 43.95 35.73
N LEU A 28 -31.69 43.50 35.09
CA LEU A 28 -32.97 44.19 34.99
C LEU A 28 -34.04 43.15 35.29
N ASP A 29 -34.77 43.38 36.39
CA ASP A 29 -35.94 42.62 36.82
C ASP A 29 -37.21 43.15 36.15
N THR A 30 -38.28 42.33 36.26
CA THR A 30 -39.71 42.57 35.97
C THR A 30 -40.12 42.41 34.49
N ASN A 31 -41.22 41.75 34.08
CA ASN A 31 -42.36 41.14 34.76
C ASN A 31 -43.01 40.07 33.83
N VAL A 32 -43.79 39.21 34.46
CA VAL A 32 -44.78 38.22 33.99
C VAL A 32 -45.64 38.66 32.78
N GLU A 33 -45.81 37.82 31.73
CA GLU A 33 -47.07 37.12 31.32
C GLU A 33 -47.02 36.52 29.88
N ASN A 34 -47.55 35.29 29.74
CA ASN A 34 -48.12 34.61 28.55
C ASN A 34 -47.31 34.25 27.28
N GLY A 35 -47.16 32.92 27.09
CA GLY A 35 -47.54 32.16 25.87
C GLY A 35 -46.87 32.45 24.53
N GLY A 36 -46.01 31.52 24.05
CA GLY A 36 -45.64 31.45 22.63
C GLY A 36 -44.36 30.64 22.33
N GLU A 37 -44.55 29.51 21.64
CA GLU A 37 -43.63 28.66 20.85
C GLU A 37 -42.09 28.83 20.88
N LEU A 38 -41.43 27.68 21.05
CA LEU A 38 -40.01 27.39 20.84
C LEU A 38 -39.60 27.57 19.36
N ILE A 39 -38.53 28.33 19.09
CA ILE A 39 -37.77 28.23 17.83
C ILE A 39 -36.27 28.17 18.15
N LEU A 40 -35.66 27.01 17.88
CA LEU A 40 -34.20 26.81 17.88
C LEU A 40 -33.62 27.18 16.50
N PRO A 41 -32.51 27.93 16.42
CA PRO A 41 -31.93 28.29 15.14
C PRO A 41 -31.09 27.15 14.53
N ARG A 42 -31.44 26.87 13.28
CA ARG A 42 -30.90 25.90 12.31
C ARG A 42 -29.41 26.14 12.01
N ALA A 43 -28.51 25.39 12.64
CA ALA A 43 -27.06 25.40 12.33
C ALA A 43 -26.59 24.20 11.47
N GLU A 44 -27.45 23.20 11.23
CA GLU A 44 -27.08 21.94 10.57
C GLU A 44 -27.06 21.97 9.02
N THR A 45 -27.52 23.05 8.38
CA THR A 45 -27.61 23.09 6.92
C THR A 45 -26.28 23.38 6.25
N LYS A 46 -25.45 24.26 6.84
CA LYS A 46 -24.22 24.74 6.21
C LYS A 46 -23.21 23.62 5.92
N THR A 47 -23.11 22.61 6.79
CA THR A 47 -22.18 21.48 6.59
C THR A 47 -22.68 20.50 5.54
N LYS A 48 -23.99 20.26 5.49
CA LYS A 48 -24.65 19.43 4.47
C LYS A 48 -24.54 20.08 3.08
N ASP A 49 -24.62 21.40 3.03
CA ASP A 49 -24.49 22.19 1.80
C ASP A 49 -23.05 22.11 1.25
N VAL A 50 -22.03 22.23 2.10
CA VAL A 50 -20.61 22.08 1.69
C VAL A 50 -20.30 20.66 1.21
N GLN A 51 -20.79 19.63 1.91
CA GLN A 51 -20.59 18.25 1.49
C GLN A 51 -21.23 17.96 0.13
N ARG A 52 -22.40 18.53 -0.13
CA ARG A 52 -23.09 18.43 -1.41
C ARG A 52 -22.32 19.13 -2.53
N GLU A 53 -21.83 20.34 -2.28
CA GLU A 53 -21.03 21.13 -3.22
C GLU A 53 -19.74 20.42 -3.63
N VAL A 54 -19.03 19.82 -2.67
CA VAL A 54 -17.81 19.05 -2.94
C VAL A 54 -18.11 17.84 -3.83
N LEU A 55 -19.16 17.08 -3.51
CA LEU A 55 -19.54 15.91 -4.33
C LEU A 55 -19.98 16.32 -5.73
N GLU A 56 -20.73 17.42 -5.85
CA GLU A 56 -21.15 17.94 -7.16
C GLU A 56 -19.93 18.35 -7.99
N SER A 57 -18.95 19.05 -7.41
CA SER A 57 -17.71 19.42 -8.13
C SER A 57 -16.87 18.24 -8.63
N LEU A 58 -16.88 17.12 -7.90
CA LEU A 58 -16.09 15.92 -8.25
C LEU A 58 -16.73 15.09 -9.34
N PHE A 59 -18.06 15.10 -9.44
CA PHE A 59 -18.83 14.21 -10.31
C PHE A 59 -19.62 14.93 -11.41
N SER A 60 -19.63 16.26 -11.42
CA SER A 60 -20.14 17.05 -12.55
C SER A 60 -19.15 16.99 -13.71
N VAL A 61 -19.44 16.11 -14.67
CA VAL A 61 -18.80 16.09 -15.99
C VAL A 61 -19.32 17.28 -16.80
N PRO A 62 -18.47 18.09 -17.46
CA PRO A 62 -18.94 19.10 -18.40
C PRO A 62 -19.76 18.45 -19.52
N ASP A 63 -20.99 18.91 -19.68
CA ASP A 63 -21.89 18.42 -20.72
C ASP A 63 -21.32 18.81 -22.09
N ARG A 64 -21.01 17.78 -22.91
CA ARG A 64 -20.80 17.81 -24.36
C ARG A 64 -19.45 18.37 -24.86
N PHE A 65 -18.57 17.45 -25.23
CA PHE A 65 -17.72 17.68 -26.41
C PHE A 65 -18.64 17.82 -27.63
N GLU A 66 -18.56 18.93 -28.34
CA GLU A 66 -19.18 19.05 -29.67
C GLU A 66 -18.69 17.90 -30.56
N GLU A 67 -19.63 17.07 -30.99
CA GLU A 67 -19.43 16.04 -31.98
C GLU A 67 -19.06 16.71 -33.31
N LYS A 68 -17.76 16.86 -33.59
CA LYS A 68 -17.29 17.20 -34.92
C LYS A 68 -17.78 16.12 -35.87
N GLU A 69 -18.55 16.53 -36.88
CA GLU A 69 -19.03 15.68 -37.97
C GLU A 69 -17.91 14.76 -38.47
N VAL A 70 -18.06 13.47 -38.18
CA VAL A 70 -17.11 12.45 -38.59
C VAL A 70 -17.27 12.27 -40.10
N THR A 71 -16.30 12.77 -40.86
CA THR A 71 -16.13 12.39 -42.28
C THR A 71 -16.21 10.87 -42.44
N PRO A 72 -16.90 10.33 -43.45
CA PRO A 72 -17.11 8.89 -43.57
C PRO A 72 -15.78 8.13 -43.56
N ILE A 73 -15.60 7.33 -42.51
CA ILE A 73 -14.45 6.45 -42.31
C ILE A 73 -14.42 5.48 -43.49
N ARG A 74 -13.39 5.61 -44.33
CA ARG A 74 -13.09 4.61 -45.38
C ARG A 74 -12.96 3.24 -44.71
N PRO A 75 -13.54 2.16 -45.27
CA PRO A 75 -13.49 0.86 -44.63
C PRO A 75 -12.03 0.42 -44.44
N VAL A 76 -11.63 0.33 -43.16
CA VAL A 76 -10.35 -0.23 -42.74
C VAL A 76 -10.31 -1.68 -43.23
N ARG A 77 -9.33 -2.01 -44.08
CA ARG A 77 -9.08 -3.39 -44.50
C ARG A 77 -8.85 -4.24 -43.25
N ARG A 78 -9.68 -5.25 -43.07
CA ARG A 78 -9.64 -6.19 -41.94
C ARG A 78 -8.31 -6.96 -41.94
N SER A 79 -7.64 -6.99 -40.78
CA SER A 79 -6.59 -7.97 -40.51
C SER A 79 -7.21 -9.38 -40.43
N PRO A 80 -6.56 -10.43 -40.95
CA PRO A 80 -7.11 -11.80 -40.96
C PRO A 80 -7.37 -12.42 -39.58
N HIS A 81 -6.96 -11.75 -38.49
CA HIS A 81 -6.95 -12.31 -37.14
C HIS A 81 -7.92 -11.60 -36.16
N GLY A 82 -8.75 -10.67 -36.65
CA GLY A 82 -9.72 -9.96 -35.80
C GLY A 82 -10.99 -10.77 -35.57
N GLN A 83 -10.93 -11.81 -34.73
CA GLN A 83 -12.14 -12.53 -34.33
C GLN A 83 -12.88 -11.75 -33.24
N ILE A 84 -14.15 -11.47 -33.48
CA ILE A 84 -15.04 -10.85 -32.49
C ILE A 84 -15.19 -11.85 -31.34
N VAL A 85 -14.85 -11.43 -30.12
CA VAL A 85 -14.96 -12.22 -28.90
C VAL A 85 -16.44 -12.32 -28.54
N THR A 86 -17.08 -13.42 -28.91
CA THR A 86 -18.52 -13.67 -28.71
C THR A 86 -18.83 -14.41 -27.40
N LYS A 87 -17.81 -14.84 -26.67
CA LYS A 87 -17.93 -15.53 -25.38
C LYS A 87 -16.90 -14.98 -24.39
N PRO A 88 -17.22 -14.95 -23.08
CA PRO A 88 -16.21 -14.70 -22.06
C PRO A 88 -15.03 -15.66 -22.27
N PRO A 89 -13.78 -15.21 -22.10
CA PRO A 89 -12.63 -16.10 -22.11
C PRO A 89 -12.88 -17.25 -21.15
N ASP A 90 -12.62 -18.49 -21.56
CA ASP A 90 -12.62 -19.61 -20.64
C ASP A 90 -11.59 -19.32 -19.54
N ASP A 91 -11.95 -19.59 -18.29
CA ASP A 91 -11.03 -19.50 -17.15
C ASP A 91 -9.95 -20.57 -17.32
N ILE A 92 -8.93 -20.24 -18.11
CA ILE A 92 -7.70 -21.02 -18.15
C ILE A 92 -7.14 -20.89 -16.75
N ILE A 93 -7.12 -21.99 -16.00
CA ILE A 93 -6.29 -22.14 -14.82
C ILE A 93 -4.86 -21.96 -15.35
N ILE A 94 -4.36 -20.73 -15.29
CA ILE A 94 -2.94 -20.48 -15.41
C ILE A 94 -2.39 -21.16 -14.16
N GLU A 95 -1.84 -22.36 -14.31
CA GLU A 95 -1.03 -22.95 -13.25
C GLU A 95 -0.06 -21.85 -12.80
N ASP A 96 -0.03 -21.59 -11.49
CA ASP A 96 0.85 -20.61 -10.84
C ASP A 96 2.31 -21.05 -10.98
N PHE A 97 2.82 -21.17 -12.22
CA PHE A 97 4.23 -21.27 -12.49
C PHE A 97 4.80 -19.87 -12.40
N THR A 98 5.05 -19.41 -11.18
CA THR A 98 5.80 -18.19 -10.97
C THR A 98 7.24 -18.44 -11.43
N PHE A 99 7.58 -17.96 -12.64
CA PHE A 99 8.94 -18.01 -13.20
C PHE A 99 9.96 -17.25 -12.35
N ILE A 100 9.50 -16.44 -11.40
CA ILE A 100 10.30 -15.59 -10.52
C ILE A 100 10.21 -16.18 -9.11
N THR A 101 11.33 -16.68 -8.61
CA THR A 101 11.48 -17.06 -7.21
C THR A 101 12.21 -15.94 -6.48
N ARG A 102 11.53 -15.29 -5.55
CA ARG A 102 12.11 -14.37 -4.57
C ARG A 102 12.65 -15.20 -3.42
N GLN A 103 13.97 -15.30 -3.28
CA GLN A 103 14.56 -15.96 -2.13
C GLN A 103 14.80 -14.90 -1.05
N LEU A 104 13.91 -14.84 -0.07
CA LEU A 104 14.21 -14.13 1.17
C LEU A 104 15.28 -14.96 1.88
N VAL A 105 16.50 -14.44 1.99
CA VAL A 105 17.49 -15.01 2.90
C VAL A 105 16.91 -14.82 4.29
N ASN A 106 16.34 -15.90 4.84
CA ASN A 106 15.70 -15.87 6.14
C ASN A 106 16.77 -15.64 7.21
N HIS A 107 17.12 -14.39 7.50
CA HIS A 107 17.64 -14.06 8.81
C HIS A 107 16.44 -13.87 9.72
N ARG A 108 16.02 -14.98 10.33
CA ARG A 108 15.21 -14.94 11.55
C ARG A 108 16.08 -14.35 12.66
N ASN A 109 16.25 -13.04 12.64
CA ASN A 109 16.34 -12.31 13.90
C ASN A 109 14.91 -12.27 14.45
N ASP A 110 14.48 -13.40 14.99
CA ASP A 110 13.45 -13.41 16.02
C ASP A 110 14.08 -12.67 17.19
N ASP A 111 14.02 -11.34 17.17
CA ASP A 111 13.93 -10.59 18.40
C ASP A 111 12.71 -11.20 19.12
N GLU A 112 12.95 -12.05 20.11
CA GLU A 112 11.95 -12.84 20.86
C GLU A 112 10.82 -11.97 21.48
N ASN A 113 10.95 -10.65 21.38
CA ASN A 113 10.04 -9.64 21.89
C ASN A 113 9.21 -8.89 20.81
N GLN A 114 9.36 -9.21 19.51
CA GLN A 114 8.60 -8.56 18.42
C GLN A 114 7.60 -9.52 17.76
N MET A 115 6.31 -9.18 17.78
CA MET A 115 5.25 -9.94 17.12
C MET A 115 5.58 -10.23 15.65
N SER A 116 5.31 -11.45 15.18
CA SER A 116 5.46 -11.80 13.76
C SER A 116 4.53 -10.95 12.89
N TYR A 117 4.85 -10.82 11.59
CA TYR A 117 3.97 -10.13 10.65
C TYR A 117 2.56 -10.74 10.65
N ASP A 118 2.47 -12.07 10.66
CA ASP A 118 1.18 -12.77 10.67
C ASP A 118 0.40 -12.50 11.96
N ASP A 119 1.09 -12.40 13.09
CA ASP A 119 0.47 -12.08 14.38
C ASP A 119 -0.04 -10.63 14.40
N MET A 120 0.71 -9.70 13.81
CA MET A 120 0.24 -8.32 13.63
C MET A 120 -0.99 -8.25 12.71
N ARG A 121 -1.05 -9.04 11.63
CA ARG A 121 -2.24 -9.08 10.76
C ARG A 121 -3.45 -9.68 11.47
N LYS A 122 -3.27 -10.70 12.31
CA LYS A 122 -4.35 -11.24 13.17
C LYS A 122 -4.84 -10.20 14.18
N ALA A 123 -3.92 -9.58 14.94
CA ALA A 123 -4.28 -8.53 15.90
C ALA A 123 -4.99 -7.35 15.21
N LEU A 124 -4.55 -6.96 14.01
CA LEU A 124 -5.21 -5.93 13.21
C LEU A 124 -6.67 -6.30 12.91
N THR A 125 -6.94 -7.54 12.51
CA THR A 125 -8.31 -7.98 12.23
C THR A 125 -9.19 -7.97 13.47
N GLU A 126 -8.64 -8.34 14.63
CA GLU A 126 -9.34 -8.30 15.91
C GLU A 126 -9.66 -6.86 16.32
N TYR A 127 -8.69 -5.95 16.27
CA TYR A 127 -8.92 -4.53 16.57
C TYR A 127 -9.94 -3.89 15.63
N TRP A 128 -9.91 -4.23 14.33
CA TRP A 128 -10.92 -3.78 13.38
C TRP A 128 -12.32 -4.31 13.68
N ALA A 129 -12.43 -5.56 14.14
CA ALA A 129 -13.70 -6.14 14.54
C ALA A 129 -14.26 -5.44 15.79
N SER A 130 -13.43 -5.29 16.84
CA SER A 130 -13.81 -4.59 18.07
C SER A 130 -14.18 -3.13 17.82
N MET A 131 -13.41 -2.41 16.99
CA MET A 131 -13.73 -1.02 16.59
C MET A 131 -15.13 -0.92 15.97
N LYS A 132 -15.45 -1.81 15.02
CA LYS A 132 -16.76 -1.83 14.36
C LYS A 132 -17.90 -2.12 15.35
N GLU A 133 -17.68 -3.07 16.25
CA GLU A 133 -18.66 -3.43 17.26
C GLU A 133 -18.91 -2.28 18.24
N SER A 134 -17.86 -1.65 18.77
CA SER A 134 -17.97 -0.50 19.68
C SER A 134 -18.69 0.68 19.03
N PHE A 135 -18.38 1.02 17.77
CA PHE A 135 -19.09 2.11 17.09
C PHE A 135 -20.55 1.77 16.79
N LYS A 136 -20.85 0.51 16.44
CA LYS A 136 -22.23 0.06 16.26
C LYS A 136 -23.02 0.16 17.58
N ALA A 137 -22.44 -0.31 18.67
CA ALA A 137 -23.04 -0.21 20.01
C ALA A 137 -23.22 1.25 20.45
N ALA A 138 -22.26 2.13 20.13
CA ALA A 138 -22.36 3.56 20.41
C ALA A 138 -23.53 4.21 19.65
N LEU A 139 -23.71 3.85 18.38
CA LEU A 139 -24.84 4.30 17.58
C LEU A 139 -26.18 3.82 18.16
N ASP A 140 -26.26 2.55 18.55
CA ASP A 140 -27.46 1.97 19.15
C ASP A 140 -27.81 2.63 20.50
N ALA A 141 -26.81 2.93 21.33
CA ALA A 141 -26.99 3.67 22.59
C ALA A 141 -27.46 5.11 22.33
N TYR A 142 -26.91 5.77 21.32
CA TYR A 142 -27.32 7.13 20.93
C TYR A 142 -28.78 7.16 20.46
N ILE A 143 -29.22 6.17 19.67
CA ILE A 143 -30.62 6.04 19.24
C ILE A 143 -31.55 5.85 20.45
N LYS A 144 -31.11 5.09 21.45
CA LYS A 144 -31.82 4.90 22.73
C LYS A 144 -31.76 6.13 23.66
N LYS A 145 -31.12 7.22 23.23
CA LYS A 145 -30.88 8.46 24.00
C LYS A 145 -30.05 8.25 25.27
N ASP A 146 -29.29 7.16 25.33
CA ASP A 146 -28.30 6.90 26.37
C ASP A 146 -26.96 7.52 25.94
N TYR A 147 -26.87 8.84 26.08
CA TYR A 147 -25.76 9.63 25.56
C TYR A 147 -24.44 9.37 26.29
N GLU A 148 -24.49 9.09 27.60
CA GLU A 148 -23.30 8.82 28.40
C GLU A 148 -22.65 7.49 27.97
N ASN A 149 -23.46 6.45 27.78
CA ASN A 149 -22.97 5.17 27.29
C ASN A 149 -22.52 5.24 25.82
N ALA A 150 -23.24 5.99 24.98
CA ALA A 150 -22.83 6.23 23.59
C ALA A 150 -21.46 6.92 23.51
N TYR A 151 -21.21 7.89 24.39
CA TYR A 151 -19.92 8.57 24.47
C TYR A 151 -18.79 7.63 24.90
N ARG A 152 -19.02 6.82 25.94
CA ARG A 152 -18.05 5.81 26.40
C ARG A 152 -17.70 4.78 25.32
N LEU A 153 -18.70 4.25 24.63
CA LEU A 153 -18.51 3.27 23.54
C LEU A 153 -17.81 3.88 22.32
N LYS A 154 -18.04 5.17 22.06
CA LYS A 154 -17.29 5.92 21.03
C LYS A 154 -15.82 6.04 21.41
N GLU A 155 -15.49 6.34 22.66
CA GLU A 155 -14.10 6.39 23.12
C GLU A 155 -13.42 5.02 23.02
N GLU A 156 -14.12 3.94 23.36
CA GLU A 156 -13.64 2.57 23.18
C GLU A 156 -13.39 2.24 21.70
N GLY A 157 -14.30 2.63 20.79
CA GLY A 157 -14.10 2.49 19.35
C GLY A 157 -12.87 3.27 18.85
N ASN A 158 -12.65 4.48 19.35
CA ASN A 158 -11.46 5.27 19.02
C ASN A 158 -10.16 4.61 19.52
N TYR A 159 -10.19 3.97 20.68
CA TYR A 159 -9.04 3.24 21.21
C TYR A 159 -8.64 2.08 20.29
N TYR A 160 -9.60 1.25 19.87
CA TYR A 160 -9.33 0.15 18.93
C TYR A 160 -8.93 0.64 17.54
N MET A 161 -9.48 1.78 17.09
CA MET A 161 -9.05 2.43 15.85
C MET A 161 -7.56 2.81 15.89
N MET A 162 -7.11 3.40 17.00
CA MET A 162 -5.71 3.76 17.18
C MET A 162 -4.82 2.52 17.18
N LYS A 163 -5.22 1.46 17.89
CA LYS A 163 -4.50 0.18 17.93
C LYS A 163 -4.40 -0.48 16.55
N ALA A 164 -5.50 -0.52 15.81
CA ALA A 164 -5.51 -1.03 14.44
C ALA A 164 -4.51 -0.26 13.57
N ARG A 165 -4.50 1.07 13.64
CA ARG A 165 -3.58 1.90 12.86
C ARG A 165 -2.11 1.66 13.22
N GLU A 166 -1.79 1.64 14.52
CA GLU A 166 -0.43 1.35 15.01
C GLU A 166 0.06 -0.02 14.53
N THR A 167 -0.79 -1.04 14.60
CA THR A 167 -0.43 -2.40 14.19
C THR A 167 -0.28 -2.51 12.68
N ASP A 168 -1.12 -1.83 11.90
CA ASP A 168 -1.00 -1.80 10.44
C ASP A 168 0.32 -1.15 10.01
N GLU A 169 0.67 0.00 10.61
CA GLU A 169 1.92 0.72 10.35
C GLU A 169 3.16 -0.13 10.73
N LYS A 170 3.15 -0.76 11.92
CA LYS A 170 4.22 -1.68 12.33
C LYS A 170 4.36 -2.87 11.39
N SER A 171 3.23 -3.44 10.93
CA SER A 171 3.25 -4.56 10.00
C SER A 171 3.80 -4.17 8.63
N ALA A 172 3.44 -2.98 8.13
CA ALA A 172 3.96 -2.44 6.89
C ALA A 172 5.47 -2.13 7.00
N GLN A 173 5.88 -1.53 8.11
CA GLN A 173 7.29 -1.25 8.36
C GLN A 173 8.13 -2.53 8.42
N LYS A 174 7.60 -3.62 8.99
CA LYS A 174 8.28 -4.93 8.99
C LYS A 174 8.47 -5.50 7.58
N LEU A 175 7.54 -5.25 6.66
CA LEU A 175 7.71 -5.64 5.24
C LEU A 175 8.81 -4.83 4.54
N ILE A 176 8.99 -3.57 4.91
CA ILE A 176 10.00 -2.68 4.32
C ILE A 176 11.38 -2.95 4.91
N ASN A 177 11.50 -3.10 6.23
CA ASN A 177 12.78 -3.23 6.92
C ASN A 177 13.43 -4.61 6.74
N ASN A 178 12.65 -5.68 6.54
CA ASN A 178 13.20 -7.01 6.24
C ASN A 178 13.86 -7.12 4.85
N ARG A 179 14.06 -5.99 4.16
CA ARG A 179 14.55 -5.92 2.77
C ARG A 179 16.02 -5.55 2.67
N ASP A 180 16.68 -5.23 3.79
CA ASP A 180 18.08 -4.80 3.81
C ASP A 180 19.09 -5.95 3.60
N GLU A 181 18.62 -7.20 3.60
CA GLU A 181 19.45 -8.38 3.34
C GLU A 181 19.24 -8.89 1.92
N ASP A 182 20.23 -8.61 1.07
CA ASP A 182 20.53 -9.17 -0.25
C ASP A 182 19.37 -9.94 -0.92
N GLU A 183 18.31 -9.19 -1.26
CA GLU A 183 17.14 -9.73 -1.93
C GLU A 183 17.53 -10.21 -3.34
N GLU A 184 17.67 -11.52 -3.48
CA GLU A 184 18.08 -12.15 -4.72
C GLU A 184 16.87 -12.56 -5.56
N PHE A 185 16.77 -11.99 -6.77
CA PHE A 185 15.70 -12.30 -7.70
C PHE A 185 16.19 -13.35 -8.70
N SER A 186 15.72 -14.59 -8.55
CA SER A 186 16.06 -15.69 -9.45
C SER A 186 14.92 -16.00 -10.41
N ILE A 187 15.21 -15.99 -11.71
CA ILE A 187 14.25 -16.20 -12.80
C ILE A 187 14.58 -17.52 -13.50
N LYS A 188 13.64 -18.46 -13.43
CA LYS A 188 13.76 -19.79 -14.05
C LYS A 188 13.47 -19.70 -15.54
N MET A 189 14.54 -19.69 -16.36
CA MET A 189 14.43 -19.61 -17.82
C MET A 189 14.52 -20.98 -18.52
N HIS A 190 14.84 -22.05 -17.78
CA HIS A 190 15.16 -23.35 -18.36
C HIS A 190 14.00 -24.02 -19.12
N HIS A 191 12.75 -23.67 -18.82
CA HIS A 191 11.57 -24.16 -19.56
C HIS A 191 11.24 -23.35 -20.82
N LEU A 192 11.82 -22.15 -20.98
CA LEU A 192 11.47 -21.22 -22.05
C LEU A 192 12.22 -21.55 -23.34
N GLU A 193 11.62 -21.27 -24.50
CA GLU A 193 12.38 -21.33 -25.74
C GLU A 193 13.53 -20.30 -25.76
N PRO A 194 14.65 -20.56 -26.45
CA PRO A 194 15.79 -19.62 -26.47
C PRO A 194 15.44 -18.19 -26.90
N LYS A 195 14.43 -18.01 -27.75
CA LYS A 195 13.94 -16.68 -28.16
C LYS A 195 13.05 -16.03 -27.10
N GLU A 196 12.20 -16.81 -26.45
CA GLU A 196 11.32 -16.34 -25.36
C GLU A 196 12.14 -15.93 -24.13
N ALA A 197 13.15 -16.73 -23.77
CA ALA A 197 14.10 -16.40 -22.71
C ALA A 197 14.81 -15.07 -22.99
N LEU A 198 15.18 -14.80 -24.25
CA LEU A 198 15.80 -13.54 -24.64
C LEU A 198 14.82 -12.36 -24.55
N TYR A 199 13.55 -12.57 -24.92
CA TYR A 199 12.50 -11.57 -24.77
C TYR A 199 12.27 -11.23 -23.29
N ILE A 200 12.10 -12.26 -22.45
CA ILE A 200 11.92 -12.11 -21.00
C ILE A 200 13.13 -11.43 -20.38
N LEU A 201 14.35 -11.81 -20.75
CA LEU A 201 15.56 -11.16 -20.27
C LEU A 201 15.53 -9.64 -20.53
N LYS A 202 15.20 -9.23 -21.76
CA LYS A 202 15.10 -7.80 -22.11
C LYS A 202 14.03 -7.11 -21.28
N PHE A 203 12.84 -7.70 -21.19
CA PHE A 203 11.74 -7.13 -20.41
C PHE A 203 12.13 -6.93 -18.94
N GLN A 204 12.77 -7.93 -18.33
CA GLN A 204 13.19 -7.89 -16.93
C GLN A 204 14.31 -6.88 -16.71
N LEU A 205 15.31 -6.83 -17.60
CA LEU A 205 16.37 -5.82 -17.53
C LEU A 205 15.80 -4.41 -17.70
N THR A 206 14.86 -4.17 -18.61
CA THR A 206 14.24 -2.83 -18.74
C THR A 206 13.42 -2.45 -17.51
N SER A 207 12.73 -3.42 -16.89
CA SER A 207 11.76 -3.14 -15.83
C SER A 207 12.37 -3.09 -14.42
N LEU A 208 13.41 -3.91 -14.17
CA LEU A 208 13.96 -4.11 -12.82
C LEU A 208 15.35 -3.48 -12.63
N SER A 209 16.01 -3.04 -13.70
CA SER A 209 17.31 -2.36 -13.58
C SER A 209 17.19 -0.94 -13.05
N GLY A 210 18.22 -0.47 -12.36
CA GLY A 210 18.29 0.86 -11.78
C GLY A 210 17.49 1.02 -10.48
N LEU A 211 16.86 -0.07 -10.00
CA LEU A 211 16.19 -0.09 -8.71
C LEU A 211 17.21 -0.44 -7.61
N PRO A 212 17.46 0.45 -6.62
CA PRO A 212 18.45 0.18 -5.58
C PRO A 212 18.08 -0.99 -4.67
N THR A 213 16.80 -1.38 -4.67
CA THR A 213 16.28 -2.52 -3.91
C THR A 213 16.57 -3.87 -4.56
N ILE A 214 17.00 -3.90 -5.83
CA ILE A 214 17.31 -5.14 -6.56
C ILE A 214 18.78 -5.09 -6.95
N ARG A 215 19.63 -5.68 -6.13
CA ARG A 215 21.08 -5.70 -6.39
C ARG A 215 21.43 -6.70 -7.49
N TYR A 216 20.92 -7.93 -7.38
CA TYR A 216 21.25 -9.02 -8.31
C TYR A 216 20.01 -9.62 -8.96
N LEU A 217 20.05 -9.73 -10.28
CA LEU A 217 19.14 -10.55 -11.08
C LEU A 217 19.87 -11.83 -11.51
N LYS A 218 19.37 -12.97 -11.05
CA LYS A 218 19.88 -14.29 -11.43
C LYS A 218 18.95 -14.95 -12.42
N PHE A 219 19.51 -15.52 -13.48
CA PHE A 219 18.78 -16.18 -14.53
C PHE A 219 19.22 -17.64 -14.58
N ALA A 220 18.33 -18.58 -14.27
CA ALA A 220 18.62 -20.01 -14.38
C ALA A 220 18.36 -20.45 -15.83
N VAL A 221 19.44 -20.50 -16.60
CA VAL A 221 19.45 -20.63 -18.07
C VAL A 221 19.49 -22.08 -18.55
N GLY A 222 19.77 -23.06 -17.70
CA GLY A 222 19.76 -24.46 -18.11
C GLY A 222 19.60 -25.43 -16.95
N THR A 223 19.46 -26.70 -17.28
CA THR A 223 19.49 -27.82 -16.33
C THR A 223 20.77 -28.64 -16.53
N ASN A 224 21.05 -29.55 -15.60
CA ASN A 224 22.25 -30.40 -15.68
C ASN A 224 22.19 -31.47 -16.80
N THR A 225 21.16 -31.45 -17.66
CA THR A 225 20.99 -32.40 -18.78
C THR A 225 21.88 -32.05 -19.98
N GLY A 226 22.33 -30.80 -20.08
CA GLY A 226 23.24 -30.36 -21.15
C GLY A 226 22.56 -30.22 -22.52
N ASP A 227 21.24 -29.99 -22.54
CA ASP A 227 20.44 -29.92 -23.75
C ASP A 227 20.94 -28.85 -24.74
N GLN A 228 20.78 -29.11 -26.04
CA GLN A 228 21.17 -28.16 -27.09
C GLN A 228 20.44 -26.81 -26.95
N LYS A 229 19.20 -26.85 -26.43
CA LYS A 229 18.40 -25.64 -26.16
C LYS A 229 19.03 -24.79 -25.06
N ASP A 230 19.55 -25.40 -24.00
CA ASP A 230 20.21 -24.68 -22.89
C ASP A 230 21.47 -23.97 -23.35
N LYS A 231 22.31 -24.66 -24.12
CA LYS A 231 23.52 -24.07 -24.73
C LYS A 231 23.16 -22.88 -25.64
N ARG A 232 22.10 -23.02 -26.43
CA ARG A 232 21.62 -21.94 -27.31
C ARG A 232 21.07 -20.77 -26.50
N ARG A 233 20.31 -21.02 -25.44
CA ARG A 233 19.75 -20.00 -24.54
C ARG A 233 20.88 -19.21 -23.88
N LYS A 234 21.84 -19.90 -23.28
CA LYS A 234 23.06 -19.30 -22.68
C LYS A 234 23.79 -18.41 -23.68
N ARG A 235 24.11 -18.94 -24.86
CA ARG A 235 24.80 -18.18 -25.90
C ARG A 235 24.05 -16.91 -26.34
N LEU A 236 22.72 -16.96 -26.44
CA LEU A 236 21.93 -15.79 -26.83
C LEU A 236 21.90 -14.73 -25.72
N ILE A 237 21.80 -15.17 -24.48
CA ILE A 237 21.79 -14.29 -23.30
C ILE A 237 23.15 -13.62 -23.13
N THR A 238 24.25 -14.37 -23.10
CA THR A 238 25.60 -13.79 -22.91
C THR A 238 25.95 -12.83 -24.04
N LYS A 239 25.63 -13.18 -25.29
CA LYS A 239 25.81 -12.30 -26.45
C LYS A 239 25.03 -10.99 -26.32
N LEU A 240 23.83 -11.01 -25.73
CA LEU A 240 23.07 -9.79 -25.46
C LEU A 240 23.75 -8.94 -24.39
N LEU A 241 24.16 -9.56 -23.27
CA LEU A 241 24.80 -8.85 -22.15
C LEU A 241 26.12 -8.20 -22.59
N GLU A 242 26.96 -8.92 -23.35
CA GLU A 242 28.19 -8.41 -23.94
C GLU A 242 27.92 -7.23 -24.88
N LYS A 243 26.88 -7.32 -25.71
CA LYS A 243 26.52 -6.25 -26.66
C LYS A 243 26.11 -4.96 -25.92
N GLU A 244 25.40 -5.09 -24.80
CA GLU A 244 25.00 -3.94 -23.99
C GLU A 244 26.08 -3.49 -22.99
N GLY A 245 27.23 -4.16 -22.95
CA GLY A 245 28.32 -3.84 -22.01
C GLY A 245 27.98 -4.13 -20.55
N ILE A 246 27.05 -5.05 -20.30
CA ILE A 246 26.58 -5.39 -18.95
C ILE A 246 27.52 -6.45 -18.35
N PRO A 247 28.14 -6.19 -17.18
CA PRO A 247 28.93 -7.20 -16.49
C PRO A 247 28.03 -8.33 -15.96
N TRP A 248 28.48 -9.57 -16.11
CA TRP A 248 27.76 -10.74 -15.63
C TRP A 248 28.72 -11.80 -15.11
N THR A 249 28.26 -12.58 -14.14
CA THR A 249 29.00 -13.71 -13.57
C THR A 249 28.24 -15.01 -13.79
N GLU A 250 29.01 -16.10 -13.79
CA GLU A 250 28.49 -17.45 -13.98
C GLU A 250 28.49 -18.19 -12.64
N GLU A 251 27.33 -18.67 -12.23
CA GLU A 251 27.11 -19.39 -10.97
C GLU A 251 26.51 -20.79 -11.22
N GLY A 252 26.60 -21.67 -10.22
CA GLY A 252 25.96 -23.00 -10.27
C GLY A 252 26.44 -23.86 -11.43
N ASN A 253 27.76 -23.97 -11.63
CA ASN A 253 28.39 -24.75 -12.72
C ASN A 253 27.92 -24.34 -14.13
N GLY A 254 27.58 -23.07 -14.31
CA GLY A 254 27.23 -22.53 -15.62
C GLY A 254 25.79 -22.58 -16.02
N LEU A 255 24.93 -22.91 -15.05
CA LEU A 255 23.49 -22.97 -15.21
C LEU A 255 22.82 -21.64 -14.84
N ILE A 256 23.49 -20.78 -14.07
CA ILE A 256 22.95 -19.50 -13.60
C ILE A 256 23.82 -18.36 -14.11
N ILE A 257 23.19 -17.33 -14.67
CA ILE A 257 23.83 -16.07 -15.03
C ILE A 257 23.36 -15.01 -14.05
N SER A 258 24.29 -14.35 -13.36
CA SER A 258 24.01 -13.32 -12.37
C SER A 258 24.44 -11.95 -12.91
N VAL A 259 23.58 -10.95 -12.75
CA VAL A 259 23.76 -9.58 -13.26
C VAL A 259 23.47 -8.58 -12.15
N ARG A 260 24.31 -7.55 -12.02
CA ARG A 260 24.07 -6.43 -11.11
C ARG A 260 23.05 -5.47 -11.70
N ALA A 261 21.82 -5.55 -11.23
CA ALA A 261 20.69 -4.78 -11.75
C ALA A 261 20.71 -3.32 -11.25
N ASP A 262 21.26 -3.09 -10.07
CA ASP A 262 21.39 -1.77 -9.44
C ASP A 262 22.32 -0.82 -10.22
N GLU A 263 23.32 -1.37 -10.91
CA GLU A 263 24.29 -0.59 -11.70
C GLU A 263 23.86 -0.35 -13.16
N ILE A 264 22.78 -0.99 -13.60
CA ILE A 264 22.31 -0.86 -14.99
C ILE A 264 21.36 0.32 -15.09
N ASP A 265 21.67 1.22 -16.02
CA ASP A 265 20.76 2.30 -16.41
C ASP A 265 19.79 1.79 -17.50
N PRO A 266 18.50 1.59 -17.19
CA PRO A 266 17.54 1.02 -18.15
C PRO A 266 17.36 1.92 -19.38
N SER A 267 17.61 3.23 -19.28
CA SER A 267 17.44 4.18 -20.38
C SER A 267 18.52 4.04 -21.47
N LYS A 268 19.67 3.46 -21.12
CA LYS A 268 20.82 3.24 -22.02
C LYS A 268 20.73 1.92 -22.78
N LEU A 269 19.84 1.01 -22.39
CA LEU A 269 19.66 -0.28 -23.05
C LEU A 269 19.11 -0.08 -24.46
N SER A 270 19.74 -0.72 -25.45
CA SER A 270 19.39 -0.55 -26.87
C SER A 270 17.96 -1.02 -27.21
N PHE A 271 17.36 -1.81 -26.34
CA PHE A 271 16.03 -2.38 -26.47
C PHE A 271 14.96 -1.72 -25.59
N ALA A 272 15.30 -0.71 -24.77
CA ALA A 272 14.32 -0.05 -23.90
C ALA A 272 13.39 0.94 -24.63
N LYS A 273 13.80 1.44 -25.81
CA LYS A 273 13.09 2.50 -26.55
C LYS A 273 12.17 1.97 -27.67
N LYS A 274 11.74 0.71 -27.59
CA LYS A 274 11.15 0.00 -28.72
C LYS A 274 9.76 -0.52 -28.46
#